data_AF-A0A7Y4QJQ1-F1
#
_entry.id   AF-A0A7Y4QJQ1-F1
#
_cell.length_a   1.000
_cell.length_b   1.000
_cell.length_c   1.000
_cell.angle_alpha   90.00
_cell.angle_beta   90.00
_cell.angle_gamma   90.00
#
_symmetry.space_group_name_H-M   'P 1'
#
loop_
_entity.id
_entity.type
_entity.pdbx_description
1 polymer ?
#
loop_
_entity_poly.entity_id
_entity_poly.type
_entity_poly.pdbx_seq_one_letter_code
_entity_poly.pdbx_strand_id
1 'polypeptide(L)'
;MKQKLIGLSQRYVTALRKHLKQGPRASLQPAVRVGRRAVALGMETLELARIHERAITALEISNSKNGFIKRAEIFFTEALTPIVETHRAARQSKIHLLRLNETLNLRSVELAATNRQLKCGIVRRKTVEAALKKSGVHYTRLLKDSLQLQEGLRQLTHQVLVAQEDERKKISHELQDGIAQTLLGINVRLLALKKEAWLNTKGLKNEIATTQRLVVKSARSVRRVAREFGHS
;
A
#
# COMPACT_ATOMS: atom_id res chain seq x y z
N MET A 1 -13.09 -66.76 5.55
CA MET A 1 -12.13 -66.79 4.41
C MET A 1 -12.09 -68.12 3.66
N LYS A 2 -12.01 -69.28 4.35
CA LYS A 2 -11.86 -70.62 3.72
C LYS A 2 -12.90 -70.95 2.63
N GLN A 3 -14.20 -70.70 2.85
CA GLN A 3 -15.26 -70.96 1.85
C GLN A 3 -15.13 -70.13 0.57
N LYS A 4 -14.72 -68.85 0.67
CA LYS A 4 -14.54 -67.97 -0.49
C LYS A 4 -13.35 -68.42 -1.36
N LEU A 5 -12.29 -68.91 -0.72
CA LEU A 5 -11.11 -69.47 -1.38
C LEU A 5 -11.42 -70.77 -2.12
N ILE A 6 -12.24 -71.65 -1.52
CA ILE A 6 -12.73 -72.88 -2.16
C ILE A 6 -13.57 -72.55 -3.40
N GLY A 7 -14.50 -71.58 -3.29
CA GLY A 7 -15.34 -71.17 -4.41
C GLY A 7 -14.56 -70.54 -5.58
N LEU A 8 -13.53 -69.73 -5.30
CA LEU A 8 -12.66 -69.20 -6.36
C LEU A 8 -11.77 -70.29 -6.96
N SER A 9 -11.22 -71.19 -6.15
CA SER A 9 -10.38 -72.31 -6.61
C SER A 9 -11.15 -73.24 -7.55
N GLN A 10 -12.40 -73.59 -7.22
CA GLN A 10 -13.27 -74.40 -8.10
C GLN A 10 -13.57 -73.69 -9.43
N ARG A 11 -13.83 -72.38 -9.39
CA ARG A 11 -14.05 -71.55 -10.59
C ARG A 11 -12.79 -71.45 -11.45
N TYR A 12 -11.63 -71.31 -10.81
CA TYR A 12 -10.32 -71.29 -11.46
C TYR A 12 -10.07 -72.61 -12.19
N VAL A 13 -10.22 -73.76 -11.50
CA VAL A 13 -10.05 -75.10 -12.08
C VAL A 13 -11.02 -75.33 -13.24
N THR A 14 -12.28 -74.93 -13.10
CA THR A 14 -13.30 -75.09 -14.15
C THR A 14 -12.98 -74.24 -15.38
N ALA A 15 -12.59 -72.98 -15.17
CA ALA A 15 -12.22 -72.07 -16.26
C ALA A 15 -10.94 -72.51 -16.96
N LEU A 16 -9.93 -72.97 -16.22
CA LEU A 16 -8.69 -73.50 -16.75
C LEU A 16 -8.93 -74.78 -17.56
N ARG A 17 -9.69 -75.75 -17.03
CA ARG A 17 -10.06 -76.98 -17.75
C ARG A 17 -10.75 -76.67 -19.08
N LYS A 18 -11.67 -75.69 -19.09
CA LYS A 18 -12.38 -75.26 -20.31
C LYS A 18 -11.41 -74.62 -21.31
N HIS A 19 -10.52 -73.74 -20.86
CA HIS A 19 -9.50 -73.11 -21.70
C HIS A 19 -8.56 -74.14 -22.34
N LEU A 20 -8.13 -75.14 -21.59
CA LEU A 20 -7.24 -76.20 -22.07
C LEU A 20 -7.87 -77.08 -23.16
N LYS A 21 -9.18 -77.33 -23.08
CA LYS A 21 -9.94 -78.10 -24.08
C LYS A 21 -10.22 -77.33 -25.38
N GLN A 22 -10.35 -76.00 -25.29
CA GLN A 22 -10.66 -75.14 -26.44
C GLN A 22 -9.44 -74.83 -27.33
N GLY A 23 -8.25 -75.20 -26.90
CA GLY A 23 -7.02 -75.11 -27.70
C GLY A 23 -6.42 -73.69 -27.77
N PRO A 24 -5.46 -73.44 -28.67
CA PRO A 24 -4.65 -72.21 -28.69
C PRO A 24 -5.41 -70.91 -28.99
N ARG A 25 -6.59 -71.00 -29.63
CA ARG A 25 -7.45 -69.83 -29.95
C ARG A 25 -8.51 -69.55 -28.89
N ALA A 26 -8.43 -70.20 -27.73
CA ALA A 26 -9.37 -70.03 -26.64
C ALA A 26 -9.29 -68.61 -26.05
N SER A 27 -10.45 -67.99 -25.82
CA SER A 27 -10.51 -66.67 -25.19
C SER A 27 -9.91 -66.70 -23.78
N LEU A 28 -9.16 -65.64 -23.43
CA LEU A 28 -8.59 -65.44 -22.10
C LEU A 28 -9.52 -64.65 -21.16
N GLN A 29 -10.70 -64.23 -21.62
CA GLN A 29 -11.71 -63.56 -20.78
C GLN A 29 -12.10 -64.34 -19.51
N PRO A 30 -12.16 -65.70 -19.50
CA PRO A 30 -12.35 -66.44 -18.26
C PRO A 30 -11.23 -66.22 -17.24
N ALA A 31 -9.98 -66.08 -17.66
CA ALA A 31 -8.84 -65.78 -16.80
C ALA A 31 -8.97 -64.38 -16.18
N VAL A 32 -9.27 -63.37 -17.01
CA VAL A 32 -9.51 -61.98 -16.55
C VAL A 32 -10.64 -61.93 -15.52
N ARG A 33 -11.75 -62.63 -15.74
CA ARG A 33 -12.87 -62.66 -14.78
C ARG A 33 -12.48 -63.29 -13.44
N VAL A 34 -11.67 -64.34 -13.46
CA VAL A 34 -11.16 -64.96 -12.24
C VAL A 34 -10.21 -64.01 -11.52
N GLY A 35 -9.32 -63.33 -12.26
CA GLY A 35 -8.46 -62.27 -11.72
C GLY A 35 -9.23 -61.11 -11.08
N ARG A 36 -10.25 -60.57 -11.76
CA ARG A 36 -11.13 -59.52 -11.20
C ARG A 36 -11.85 -59.99 -9.93
N ARG A 37 -12.25 -61.26 -9.87
CA ARG A 37 -12.87 -61.82 -8.66
C ARG A 37 -11.87 -62.02 -7.54
N ALA A 38 -10.62 -62.38 -7.85
CA ALA A 38 -9.52 -62.44 -6.89
C ALA A 38 -9.27 -61.06 -6.26
N VAL A 39 -9.20 -60.00 -7.09
CA VAL A 39 -9.11 -58.60 -6.63
C VAL A 39 -10.28 -58.25 -5.69
N ALA A 40 -11.52 -58.56 -6.09
CA ALA A 40 -12.70 -58.28 -5.26
C ALA A 40 -12.72 -59.05 -3.93
N LEU A 41 -11.96 -60.14 -3.82
CA LEU A 41 -11.79 -60.92 -2.60
C LEU A 41 -10.56 -60.48 -1.78
N GLY A 42 -9.82 -59.46 -2.23
CA GLY A 42 -8.59 -58.99 -1.60
C GLY A 42 -7.41 -59.96 -1.74
N MET A 43 -7.44 -60.83 -2.76
CA MET A 43 -6.40 -61.84 -2.94
C MET A 43 -5.18 -61.25 -3.64
N GLU A 44 -4.01 -61.61 -3.10
CA GLU A 44 -2.72 -61.22 -3.65
C GLU A 44 -2.20 -62.26 -4.64
N THR A 45 -1.12 -61.91 -5.33
CA THR A 45 -0.48 -62.74 -6.36
C THR A 45 -0.10 -64.13 -5.85
N LEU A 46 0.39 -64.24 -4.61
CA LEU A 46 0.78 -65.51 -3.99
C LEU A 46 -0.41 -66.44 -3.76
N GLU A 47 -1.58 -65.90 -3.41
CA GLU A 47 -2.78 -66.71 -3.18
C GLU A 47 -3.32 -67.29 -4.49
N LEU A 48 -3.28 -66.49 -5.57
CA LEU A 48 -3.66 -66.98 -6.90
C LEU A 48 -2.65 -68.01 -7.44
N ALA A 49 -1.35 -67.84 -7.14
CA ALA A 49 -0.31 -68.81 -7.49
C ALA A 49 -0.56 -70.17 -6.84
N ARG A 50 -0.92 -70.19 -5.54
CA ARG A 50 -1.29 -71.43 -4.83
C ARG A 50 -2.53 -72.10 -5.43
N ILE A 51 -3.51 -71.32 -5.89
CA ILE A 51 -4.70 -71.86 -6.58
C ILE A 51 -4.32 -72.47 -7.92
N HIS A 52 -3.42 -71.81 -8.67
CA HIS A 52 -2.93 -72.30 -9.95
C HIS A 52 -2.15 -73.62 -9.81
N GLU A 53 -1.23 -73.70 -8.84
CA GLU A 53 -0.47 -74.90 -8.53
C GLU A 53 -1.40 -76.09 -8.23
N ARG A 54 -2.38 -75.90 -7.33
CA ARG A 54 -3.39 -76.92 -7.01
C ARG A 54 -4.23 -77.31 -8.23
N ALA A 55 -4.51 -76.38 -9.13
CA ALA A 55 -5.26 -76.65 -10.36
C ALA A 55 -4.44 -77.45 -11.38
N ILE A 56 -3.12 -77.23 -11.46
CA ILE A 56 -2.20 -78.03 -12.26
C ILE A 56 -2.21 -79.47 -11.79
N THR A 57 -2.06 -79.70 -10.48
CA THR A 57 -2.08 -81.04 -9.89
C THR A 57 -3.44 -81.72 -10.11
N ALA A 58 -4.55 -81.02 -9.85
CA ALA A 58 -5.90 -81.59 -9.96
C ALA A 58 -6.35 -81.89 -11.39
N LEU A 59 -5.67 -81.34 -12.40
CA LEU A 59 -5.95 -81.57 -13.82
C LEU A 59 -4.87 -82.44 -14.50
N GLU A 60 -3.91 -82.97 -13.74
CA GLU A 60 -2.79 -83.78 -14.23
C GLU A 60 -2.03 -83.13 -15.40
N ILE A 61 -1.95 -81.79 -15.38
CA ILE A 61 -1.34 -81.01 -16.45
C ILE A 61 0.18 -81.28 -16.53
N SER A 62 0.81 -81.64 -15.41
CA SER A 62 2.22 -82.03 -15.35
C SER A 62 2.54 -83.30 -16.15
N ASN A 63 1.56 -84.20 -16.34
CA ASN A 63 1.70 -85.45 -17.11
C ASN A 63 1.24 -85.30 -18.56
N SER A 64 0.83 -84.09 -18.97
CA SER A 64 0.25 -83.79 -20.28
C SER A 64 1.28 -83.26 -21.27
N LYS A 65 0.97 -83.28 -22.57
CA LYS A 65 1.82 -82.73 -23.64
C LYS A 65 2.23 -81.28 -23.33
N ASN A 66 3.46 -80.88 -23.68
CA ASN A 66 4.05 -79.54 -23.45
C ASN A 66 3.11 -78.35 -23.81
N GLY A 67 2.21 -78.53 -24.79
CA GLY A 67 1.21 -77.52 -25.14
C GLY A 67 0.15 -77.22 -24.06
N PHE A 68 -0.14 -78.13 -23.12
CA PHE A 68 -1.06 -77.88 -22.00
C PHE A 68 -0.42 -77.02 -20.91
N ILE A 69 0.87 -77.24 -20.62
CA ILE A 69 1.64 -76.46 -19.65
C ILE A 69 1.70 -74.99 -20.10
N LYS A 70 2.11 -74.74 -21.35
CA LYS A 70 2.15 -73.37 -21.91
C LYS A 70 0.79 -72.68 -21.89
N ARG A 71 -0.31 -73.40 -22.16
CA ARG A 71 -1.67 -72.83 -22.09
C ARG A 71 -2.09 -72.52 -20.66
N ALA A 72 -1.70 -73.34 -19.69
CA ALA A 72 -1.94 -73.07 -18.27
C ALA A 72 -1.16 -71.84 -17.80
N GLU A 73 0.10 -71.67 -18.24
CA GLU A 73 0.91 -70.48 -17.98
C GLU A 73 0.25 -69.22 -18.54
N ILE A 74 -0.17 -69.23 -19.82
CA ILE A 74 -0.87 -68.08 -20.43
C ILE A 74 -2.17 -67.75 -19.69
N PHE A 75 -2.92 -68.75 -19.25
CA PHE A 75 -4.12 -68.54 -18.46
C PHE A 75 -3.82 -67.92 -17.10
N PHE A 76 -2.72 -68.32 -16.46
CA PHE A 76 -2.30 -67.79 -15.17
C PHE A 76 -1.81 -66.35 -15.26
N THR A 77 -0.97 -66.03 -16.26
CA THR A 77 -0.50 -64.67 -16.47
C THR A 77 -1.66 -63.71 -16.71
N GLU A 78 -2.64 -64.08 -17.52
CA GLU A 78 -3.83 -63.25 -17.74
C GLU A 78 -4.69 -63.12 -16.46
N ALA A 79 -4.80 -64.18 -15.65
CA ALA A 79 -5.53 -64.12 -14.40
C ALA A 79 -4.84 -63.23 -13.35
N LEU A 80 -3.51 -63.04 -13.43
CA LEU A 80 -2.75 -62.12 -12.57
C LEU A 80 -2.91 -60.66 -12.98
N THR A 81 -3.17 -60.35 -14.25
CA THR A 81 -3.22 -58.98 -14.78
C THR A 81 -4.04 -58.02 -13.91
N PRO A 82 -5.31 -58.32 -13.53
CA PRO A 82 -6.11 -57.40 -12.71
C PRO A 82 -5.52 -57.14 -11.30
N ILE A 83 -4.85 -58.14 -10.72
CA ILE A 83 -4.22 -58.01 -9.39
C ILE A 83 -2.98 -57.10 -9.49
N VAL A 84 -2.13 -57.32 -10.49
CA VAL A 84 -0.94 -56.51 -10.69
C VAL A 84 -1.29 -55.06 -11.04
N GLU A 85 -2.30 -54.85 -11.88
CA GLU A 85 -2.77 -53.51 -12.27
C GLU A 85 -3.30 -52.70 -11.07
N THR A 86 -4.05 -53.33 -10.16
CA THR A 86 -4.56 -52.64 -8.96
C THR A 86 -3.43 -52.24 -8.01
N HIS A 87 -2.44 -53.10 -7.78
CA HIS A 87 -1.26 -52.72 -6.99
C HIS A 87 -0.45 -51.61 -7.64
N ARG A 88 -0.27 -51.67 -8.97
CA ARG A 88 0.44 -50.63 -9.73
C ARG A 88 -0.26 -49.28 -9.59
N ALA A 89 -1.58 -49.25 -9.78
CA ALA A 89 -2.39 -48.05 -9.62
C ALA A 89 -2.29 -47.50 -8.18
N ALA A 90 -2.46 -48.36 -7.16
CA ALA A 90 -2.36 -47.95 -5.76
C ALA A 90 -0.98 -47.37 -5.42
N ARG A 91 0.10 -47.96 -5.94
CA ARG A 91 1.47 -47.44 -5.76
C ARG A 91 1.65 -46.07 -6.42
N GLN A 92 1.14 -45.89 -7.64
CA GLN A 92 1.18 -44.61 -8.34
C GLN A 92 0.39 -43.53 -7.58
N SER A 93 -0.81 -43.85 -7.12
CA SER A 93 -1.62 -42.95 -6.28
C SER A 93 -0.92 -42.58 -4.99
N LYS A 94 -0.25 -43.53 -4.31
CA LYS A 94 0.53 -43.26 -3.10
C LYS A 94 1.68 -42.28 -3.36
N ILE A 95 2.44 -42.48 -4.45
CA ILE A 95 3.52 -41.57 -4.84
C ILE A 95 2.98 -40.17 -5.13
N HIS A 96 1.85 -40.09 -5.84
CA HIS A 96 1.21 -38.82 -6.14
C HIS A 96 0.74 -38.09 -4.87
N LEU A 97 0.11 -38.82 -3.93
CA LEU A 97 -0.33 -38.28 -2.64
C LEU A 97 0.86 -37.72 -1.86
N LEU A 98 1.98 -38.44 -1.78
CA LEU A 98 3.17 -37.98 -1.09
C LEU A 98 3.70 -36.66 -1.68
N ARG A 99 3.75 -36.53 -3.01
CA ARG A 99 4.16 -35.28 -3.69
C ARG A 99 3.21 -34.12 -3.41
N LEU A 100 1.90 -34.37 -3.41
CA LEU A 100 0.90 -33.36 -3.06
C LEU A 100 1.06 -32.91 -1.61
N ASN A 101 1.27 -33.85 -0.68
CA ASN A 101 1.47 -33.54 0.73
C ASN A 101 2.73 -32.69 0.95
N GLU A 102 3.83 -33.02 0.27
CA GLU A 102 5.06 -32.22 0.31
C GLU A 102 4.84 -30.80 -0.23
N THR A 103 4.14 -30.67 -1.37
CA THR A 103 3.80 -29.38 -1.95
C THR A 103 2.91 -28.55 -1.01
N LEU A 104 1.91 -29.17 -0.39
CA LEU A 104 1.03 -28.52 0.57
C LEU A 104 1.80 -28.04 1.80
N ASN A 105 2.74 -28.83 2.31
CA ASN A 105 3.59 -28.43 3.44
C ASN A 105 4.46 -27.22 3.09
N LEU A 106 5.12 -27.24 1.92
CA LEU A 106 5.92 -26.12 1.44
C LEU A 106 5.09 -24.84 1.31
N ARG A 107 3.91 -24.93 0.70
CA ARG A 107 2.98 -23.80 0.55
C ARG A 107 2.46 -23.30 1.89
N SER A 108 2.19 -24.18 2.85
CA SER A 108 1.74 -23.79 4.19
C SER A 108 2.81 -22.98 4.92
N VAL A 109 4.08 -23.38 4.82
CA VAL A 109 5.21 -22.63 5.39
C VAL A 109 5.38 -21.26 4.71
N GLU A 110 5.31 -21.21 3.38
CA GLU A 110 5.37 -19.97 2.60
C GLU A 110 4.23 -18.99 2.97
N LEU A 111 3.01 -19.50 3.08
CA LEU A 111 1.84 -18.72 3.50
C LEU A 111 1.97 -18.23 4.95
N ALA A 112 2.51 -19.04 5.86
CA ALA A 112 2.75 -18.62 7.24
C ALA A 112 3.81 -17.51 7.31
N ALA A 113 4.88 -17.60 6.52
CA ALA A 113 5.93 -16.58 6.45
C ALA A 113 5.41 -15.25 5.89
N THR A 114 4.69 -15.29 4.76
CA THR A 114 4.08 -14.08 4.15
C THR A 114 3.03 -13.46 5.06
N ASN A 115 2.19 -14.25 5.73
CA ASN A 115 1.21 -13.73 6.68
C ASN A 115 1.89 -13.02 7.88
N ARG A 116 3.01 -13.56 8.40
CA ARG A 116 3.80 -12.88 9.44
C ARG A 116 4.36 -11.55 8.94
N GLN A 117 4.92 -11.50 7.73
CA GLN A 117 5.42 -10.25 7.14
C GLN A 117 4.31 -9.21 6.97
N LEU A 118 3.14 -9.63 6.48
CA LEU A 118 1.98 -8.74 6.33
C LEU A 118 1.52 -8.18 7.68
N LYS A 119 1.44 -9.01 8.72
CA LYS A 119 1.10 -8.56 10.09
C LYS A 119 2.09 -7.52 10.61
N CYS A 120 3.39 -7.76 10.46
CA CYS A 120 4.42 -6.78 10.83
C CYS A 120 4.29 -5.48 10.04
N GLY A 121 4.02 -5.58 8.73
CA GLY A 121 3.79 -4.43 7.85
C GLY A 121 2.58 -3.60 8.28
N ILE A 122 1.48 -4.24 8.70
CA ILE A 122 0.29 -3.55 9.23
C ILE A 122 0.63 -2.77 10.50
N VAL A 123 1.35 -3.38 11.45
CA VAL A 123 1.76 -2.70 12.69
C VAL A 123 2.61 -1.47 12.37
N ARG A 124 3.60 -1.60 11.48
CA ARG A 124 4.46 -0.48 11.07
C ARG A 124 3.68 0.65 10.38
N ARG A 125 2.68 0.33 9.53
CA ARG A 125 1.85 1.37 8.90
C ARG A 125 0.99 2.10 9.93
N LYS A 126 0.41 1.39 10.89
CA LYS A 126 -0.38 2.00 11.97
C LYS A 126 0.44 2.96 12.83
N THR A 127 1.70 2.64 13.12
CA THR A 127 2.56 3.56 13.90
C THR A 127 2.90 4.82 13.11
N VAL A 128 3.22 4.69 11.82
CA VAL A 128 3.46 5.84 10.93
C VAL A 128 2.20 6.70 10.77
N GLU A 129 1.04 6.08 10.58
CA GLU A 129 -0.24 6.78 10.48
C GLU A 129 -0.55 7.57 11.75
N ALA A 130 -0.36 6.99 12.93
CA ALA A 130 -0.54 7.69 14.19
C ALA A 130 0.41 8.89 14.35
N ALA A 131 1.67 8.73 13.96
CA ALA A 131 2.65 9.81 13.97
C ALA A 131 2.26 10.94 13.00
N LEU A 132 1.83 10.59 11.78
CA LEU A 132 1.36 11.55 10.78
C LEU A 132 0.10 12.29 11.22
N LYS A 133 -0.84 11.60 11.88
CA LYS A 133 -2.03 12.25 12.44
C LYS A 133 -1.67 13.26 13.51
N LYS A 134 -0.71 12.93 14.39
CA LYS A 134 -0.20 13.85 15.42
C LYS A 134 0.50 15.06 14.80
N SER A 135 1.37 14.84 13.81
CA SER A 135 2.05 15.95 13.10
C SER A 135 1.07 16.81 12.31
N GLY A 136 0.05 16.22 11.67
CA GLY A 136 -0.98 16.95 10.95
C GLY A 136 -1.71 17.96 11.83
N VAL A 137 -2.17 17.52 13.01
CA VAL A 137 -2.80 18.42 14.01
C VAL A 137 -1.84 19.54 14.44
N HIS A 138 -0.56 19.22 14.64
CA HIS A 138 0.45 20.21 14.99
C HIS A 138 0.64 21.27 13.90
N TYR A 139 0.75 20.86 12.63
CA TYR A 139 0.89 21.80 11.51
C TYR A 139 -0.36 22.65 11.29
N THR A 140 -1.56 22.10 11.48
CA THR A 140 -2.80 22.89 11.42
C THR A 140 -2.82 23.99 12.49
N ARG A 141 -2.34 23.68 13.71
CA ARG A 141 -2.21 24.68 14.77
C ARG A 141 -1.19 25.75 14.40
N LEU A 142 0.02 25.35 14.00
CA LEU A 142 1.07 26.29 13.59
C LEU A 142 0.62 27.22 12.45
N LEU A 143 -0.11 26.68 11.47
CA LEU A 143 -0.66 27.48 10.38
C LEU A 143 -1.67 28.51 10.89
N LYS A 144 -2.56 28.11 11.80
CA LYS A 144 -3.52 29.02 12.41
C LYS A 144 -2.83 30.14 13.19
N ASP A 145 -1.82 29.81 13.99
CA ASP A 145 -1.05 30.77 14.78
C ASP A 145 -0.30 31.75 13.86
N SER A 146 0.31 31.25 12.78
CA SER A 146 0.98 32.08 11.77
C SER A 146 0.04 33.06 11.07
N LEU A 147 -1.15 32.61 10.69
CA LEU A 147 -2.18 33.46 10.07
C LEU A 147 -2.68 34.54 11.05
N GLN A 148 -2.85 34.21 12.33
CA GLN A 148 -3.23 35.18 13.36
C GLN A 148 -2.13 36.23 13.56
N LEU A 149 -0.86 35.81 13.61
CA LEU A 149 0.26 36.72 13.72
C LEU A 149 0.35 37.65 12.50
N GLN A 150 0.16 37.11 11.30
CA GLN A 150 0.16 37.89 10.07
C GLN A 150 -0.95 38.96 10.08
N GLU A 151 -2.15 38.60 10.53
CA GLU A 151 -3.26 39.56 10.64
C GLU A 151 -2.95 40.64 11.68
N GLY A 152 -2.39 40.27 12.84
CA GLY A 152 -1.95 41.21 13.86
C GLY A 152 -0.88 42.19 13.36
N LEU A 153 0.12 41.70 12.62
CA LEU A 153 1.14 42.54 11.99
C LEU A 153 0.54 43.48 10.96
N ARG A 154 -0.42 43.03 10.15
CA ARG A 154 -1.12 43.88 9.19
C ARG A 154 -1.89 45.00 9.88
N GLN A 155 -2.59 44.69 10.97
CA GLN A 155 -3.34 45.68 11.75
C GLN A 155 -2.39 46.70 12.40
N LEU A 156 -1.31 46.25 13.03
CA LEU A 156 -0.33 47.14 13.64
C LEU A 156 0.34 48.04 12.60
N THR A 157 0.71 47.49 11.45
CA THR A 157 1.29 48.26 10.34
C THR A 157 0.32 49.32 9.85
N HIS A 158 -0.96 48.98 9.70
CA HIS A 158 -1.99 49.94 9.33
C HIS A 158 -2.14 51.06 10.37
N GLN A 159 -2.17 50.73 11.66
CA GLN A 159 -2.24 51.72 12.74
C GLN A 159 -1.05 52.67 12.72
N VAL A 160 0.17 52.15 12.53
CA VAL A 160 1.39 52.96 12.42
C VAL A 160 1.30 53.90 11.21
N LEU A 161 0.87 53.41 10.04
CA LEU A 161 0.72 54.23 8.84
C LEU A 161 -0.34 55.33 9.02
N VAL A 162 -1.48 55.01 9.65
CA VAL A 162 -2.53 56.00 9.94
C VAL A 162 -2.01 57.07 10.90
N ALA A 163 -1.36 56.66 12.01
CA ALA A 163 -0.79 57.60 12.96
C ALA A 163 0.29 58.50 12.32
N GLN A 164 1.14 57.94 11.45
CA GLN A 164 2.14 58.69 10.71
C GLN A 164 1.51 59.70 9.72
N GLU A 165 0.46 59.30 9.01
CA GLU A 165 -0.25 60.17 8.08
C GLU A 165 -0.99 61.31 8.79
N ASP A 166 -1.60 61.03 9.95
CA ASP A 166 -2.26 62.04 10.77
C ASP A 166 -1.26 63.06 11.33
N GLU A 167 -0.11 62.60 11.80
CA GLU A 167 0.97 63.49 12.23
C GLU A 167 1.49 64.34 11.06
N ARG A 168 1.69 63.74 9.87
CA ARG A 168 2.09 64.48 8.65
C ARG A 168 1.09 65.58 8.31
N LYS A 169 -0.21 65.31 8.37
CA LYS A 169 -1.27 66.30 8.12
C LYS A 169 -1.25 67.41 9.15
N LYS A 170 -1.13 67.07 10.43
CA LYS A 170 -1.05 68.05 11.52
C LYS A 170 0.13 69.01 11.32
N ILE A 171 1.32 68.48 11.03
CA ILE A 171 2.52 69.29 10.75
C ILE A 171 2.30 70.18 9.53
N SER A 172 1.71 69.65 8.46
CA SER A 172 1.40 70.41 7.25
C SER A 172 0.48 71.60 7.56
N HIS A 173 -0.56 71.38 8.38
CA HIS A 173 -1.46 72.44 8.82
C HIS A 173 -0.73 73.48 9.69
N GLU A 174 0.03 73.05 10.70
CA GLU A 174 0.79 73.97 11.56
C GLU A 174 1.81 74.81 10.77
N LEU A 175 2.49 74.20 9.79
CA LEU A 175 3.41 74.89 8.90
C LEU A 175 2.68 75.90 8.00
N GLN A 176 1.57 75.50 7.38
CA GLN A 176 0.77 76.35 6.51
C GLN A 176 0.22 77.56 7.27
N ASP A 177 -0.32 77.35 8.47
CA ASP A 177 -0.85 78.42 9.33
C ASP A 177 0.26 79.39 9.75
N GLY A 178 1.43 78.87 10.16
CA GLY A 178 2.58 79.69 10.53
C GLY A 178 3.11 80.54 9.36
N ILE A 179 3.14 79.97 8.14
CA ILE A 179 3.52 80.69 6.92
C ILE A 179 2.47 81.75 6.57
N ALA A 180 1.18 81.40 6.57
CA ALA A 180 0.09 82.32 6.26
C ALA A 180 0.06 83.53 7.23
N GLN A 181 0.22 83.27 8.53
CA GLN A 181 0.31 84.32 9.55
C GLN A 181 1.53 85.22 9.34
N THR A 182 2.68 84.65 8.96
CA THR A 182 3.88 85.44 8.62
C THR A 182 3.62 86.34 7.41
N LEU A 183 3.08 85.78 6.32
CA LEU A 183 2.78 86.53 5.10
C LEU A 183 1.79 87.65 5.35
N LEU A 184 0.75 87.40 6.16
CA LEU A 184 -0.20 88.43 6.59
C LEU A 184 0.51 89.54 7.38
N GLY A 185 1.35 89.19 8.35
CA GLY A 185 2.13 90.16 9.13
C GLY A 185 3.05 91.01 8.28
N ILE A 186 3.69 90.42 7.26
CA ILE A 186 4.50 91.15 6.28
C ILE A 186 3.62 92.08 5.44
N ASN A 187 2.48 91.61 4.91
CA ASN A 187 1.56 92.42 4.11
C ASN A 187 1.05 93.65 4.88
N VAL A 188 0.65 93.48 6.14
CA VAL A 188 0.21 94.59 7.00
C VAL A 188 1.35 95.61 7.21
N ARG A 189 2.58 95.13 7.45
CA ARG A 189 3.75 96.02 7.60
C ARG A 189 4.14 96.71 6.29
N LEU A 190 4.02 96.06 5.15
CA LEU A 190 4.23 96.68 3.84
C LEU A 190 3.23 97.82 3.59
N LEU A 191 1.98 97.67 4.02
CA LEU A 191 0.99 98.75 3.99
C LEU A 191 1.37 99.91 4.92
N ALA A 192 1.88 99.62 6.12
CA ALA A 192 2.39 100.63 7.05
C ALA A 192 3.62 101.36 6.49
N LEU A 193 4.57 100.62 5.90
CA LEU A 193 5.74 101.15 5.19
C LEU A 193 5.33 102.07 4.04
N LYS A 194 4.37 101.64 3.22
CA LYS A 194 3.81 102.45 2.14
C LYS A 194 3.24 103.75 2.67
N LYS A 195 2.64 103.78 3.86
CA LYS A 195 2.10 104.99 4.50
C LYS A 195 3.20 105.89 5.09
N GLU A 196 4.15 105.33 5.84
CA GLU A 196 5.23 106.08 6.48
C GLU A 196 6.26 106.65 5.48
N ALA A 197 6.43 106.01 4.32
CA ALA A 197 7.27 106.51 3.23
C ALA A 197 6.85 107.90 2.72
N TRP A 198 5.58 108.30 2.89
CA TRP A 198 5.09 109.65 2.54
C TRP A 198 5.31 110.68 3.65
N LEU A 199 5.65 110.26 4.88
CA LEU A 199 5.59 111.11 6.07
C LEU A 199 6.95 111.31 6.78
N ASN A 200 7.79 110.28 6.92
CA ASN A 200 9.09 110.40 7.62
C ASN A 200 10.05 109.21 7.35
N THR A 201 11.32 109.51 7.04
CA THR A 201 12.41 108.55 6.79
C THR A 201 12.80 107.71 8.01
N LYS A 202 12.59 108.20 9.24
CA LYS A 202 12.95 107.49 10.48
C LYS A 202 11.96 106.37 10.82
N GLY A 203 10.66 106.57 10.57
CA GLY A 203 9.63 105.54 10.71
C GLY A 203 9.83 104.41 9.71
N LEU A 204 10.06 104.77 8.44
CA LEU A 204 10.35 103.84 7.34
C LEU A 204 11.48 102.85 7.69
N LYS A 205 12.60 103.33 8.26
CA LYS A 205 13.71 102.47 8.70
C LYS A 205 13.28 101.49 9.81
N ASN A 206 12.44 101.92 10.76
CA ASN A 206 11.97 101.09 11.86
C ASN A 206 11.02 99.98 11.38
N GLU A 207 10.11 100.29 10.45
CA GLU A 207 9.19 99.29 9.90
C GLU A 207 9.90 98.27 8.98
N ILE A 208 10.95 98.67 8.25
CA ILE A 208 11.79 97.74 7.48
C ILE A 208 12.50 96.78 8.44
N ALA A 209 13.13 97.30 9.49
CA ALA A 209 13.88 96.49 10.45
C ALA A 209 12.97 95.49 11.20
N THR A 210 11.74 95.88 11.52
CA THR A 210 10.78 94.99 12.20
C THR A 210 10.16 93.97 11.25
N THR A 211 9.91 94.31 9.98
CA THR A 211 9.51 93.35 8.94
C THR A 211 10.60 92.30 8.71
N GLN A 212 11.86 92.72 8.63
CA GLN A 212 13.01 91.81 8.52
C GLN A 212 13.12 90.86 9.73
N ARG A 213 12.89 91.35 10.96
CA ARG A 213 12.84 90.48 12.16
C ARG A 213 11.74 89.42 12.07
N LEU A 214 10.59 89.77 11.51
CA LEU A 214 9.44 88.86 11.36
C LEU A 214 9.74 87.75 10.35
N VAL A 215 10.36 88.09 9.21
CA VAL A 215 10.86 87.12 8.21
C VAL A 215 11.89 86.17 8.83
N VAL A 216 12.86 86.70 9.58
CA VAL A 216 13.89 85.89 10.24
C VAL A 216 13.27 84.93 11.27
N LYS A 217 12.26 85.37 12.04
CA LYS A 217 11.55 84.52 13.00
C LYS A 217 10.79 83.37 12.31
N SER A 218 10.16 83.64 11.18
CA SER A 218 9.48 82.63 10.37
C SER A 218 10.45 81.60 9.79
N ALA A 219 11.56 82.06 9.20
CA ALA A 219 12.61 81.18 8.67
C ALA A 219 13.27 80.30 9.74
N ARG A 220 13.29 80.71 11.01
CA ARG A 220 13.71 79.85 12.14
C ARG A 220 12.66 78.81 12.51
N SER A 221 11.38 79.17 12.45
CA SER A 221 10.27 78.26 12.77
C SER A 221 10.17 77.13 11.76
N VAL A 222 10.27 77.43 10.46
CA VAL A 222 10.33 76.41 9.38
C VAL A 222 11.54 75.48 9.55
N ARG A 223 12.71 76.05 9.86
CA ARG A 223 13.93 75.25 10.12
C ARG A 223 13.89 74.42 11.41
N ARG A 224 13.05 74.78 12.37
CA ARG A 224 12.83 73.96 13.58
C ARG A 224 12.03 72.72 13.22
N VAL A 225 10.89 72.91 12.55
CA VAL A 225 10.05 71.81 12.04
C VAL A 225 10.88 70.87 11.16
N ALA A 226 11.62 71.38 10.18
CA ALA A 226 12.46 70.54 9.30
C ALA A 226 13.54 69.71 10.05
N ARG A 227 14.01 70.15 11.21
CA ARG A 227 14.99 69.42 12.03
C ARG A 227 14.35 68.35 12.90
N GLU A 228 13.15 68.61 13.42
CA GLU A 228 12.39 67.62 14.19
C GLU A 228 12.02 66.39 13.32
N PHE A 229 11.89 66.55 12.00
CA PHE A 229 11.57 65.46 11.06
C PHE A 229 12.76 64.87 10.28
N GLY A 230 13.94 65.49 10.34
CA GLY A 230 15.13 64.98 9.63
C GLY A 230 15.91 63.89 10.39
N HIS A 231 15.48 63.51 11.59
CA HIS A 231 16.18 62.59 12.50
C HIS A 231 15.32 61.42 13.01
N SER A 232 14.15 61.16 12.40
CA SER A 232 13.35 59.94 12.60
C SER A 232 13.47 59.04 11.38
#